data_AF-A0A846G4V0-F1
#
_entry.id   AF-A0A846G4V0-F1
#
_cell.length_a   1.000
_cell.length_b   1.000
_cell.length_c   1.000
_cell.angle_alpha   90.00
_cell.angle_beta   90.00
_cell.angle_gamma   90.00
#
_symmetry.space_group_name_H-M   'P 1'
#
loop_
_entity.id
_entity.type
_entity.pdbx_description
1 polymer ?
#
loop_
_entity_poly.entity_id
_entity_poly.type
_entity_poly.pdbx_seq_one_letter_code
_entity_poly.pdbx_strand_id
1 'polypeptide(L)'
;MTQIILEKLKPFVINRLKILAQKNNRSLEEEITAILEKVLETEVEIKPKYEGWQPGFFEEVIGGWAGEPLVREPQPEYQEREPSVKEKR
;
A
#
# COMPACT_ATOMS: atom_id res chain seq x y z
N MET A 1 25.89 -0.78 30.37
CA MET A 1 24.42 -0.82 30.27
C MET A 1 23.92 0.60 30.09
N THR A 2 23.24 0.89 28.98
CA THR A 2 22.64 2.20 28.72
C THR A 2 21.20 2.20 29.21
N GLN A 3 20.87 3.11 30.12
CA GLN A 3 19.50 3.26 30.63
C GLN A 3 18.77 4.34 29.84
N ILE A 4 17.53 4.05 29.42
CA ILE A 4 16.67 4.99 28.69
C ILE A 4 15.41 5.21 29.52
N ILE A 5 15.04 6.48 29.72
CA ILE A 5 13.84 6.87 30.46
C ILE A 5 12.85 7.51 29.50
N LEU A 6 11.62 7.00 29.47
CA LEU A 6 10.52 7.51 28.64
C LEU A 6 9.50 8.24 29.54
N GLU A 7 9.65 9.56 29.67
CA GLU A 7 8.84 10.35 30.62
C GLU A 7 7.40 10.62 30.14
N LYS A 8 7.18 10.73 28.83
CA LYS A 8 5.91 11.20 28.23
C LYS A 8 5.22 10.12 27.42
N LEU A 9 4.94 8.96 28.03
CA LEU A 9 4.13 7.92 27.39
C LEU A 9 2.63 8.12 27.68
N LYS A 10 1.79 8.00 26.63
CA LYS A 10 0.33 8.03 26.81
C LYS A 10 -0.12 6.84 27.68
N PRO A 11 -1.09 7.01 28.60
CA PRO A 11 -1.51 5.95 29.53
C PRO A 11 -2.09 4.73 28.83
N PHE A 12 -2.77 4.92 27.70
CA PHE A 12 -3.27 3.82 26.88
C PHE A 12 -2.16 2.92 26.34
N VAL A 13 -1.01 3.49 25.98
CA VAL A 13 0.15 2.75 25.46
C VAL A 13 0.75 1.87 26.55
N ILE A 14 0.87 2.40 27.78
CA ILE A 14 1.34 1.65 28.95
C ILE A 14 0.44 0.43 29.21
N ASN A 15 -0.89 0.63 29.16
CA ASN A 15 -1.83 -0.48 29.36
C ASN A 15 -1.68 -1.55 28.27
N ARG A 16 -1.58 -1.13 27.00
CA ARG A 16 -1.33 -2.03 25.88
C ARG A 16 -0.04 -2.83 26.05
N LEU A 17 1.07 -2.18 26.44
CA LEU A 17 2.35 -2.84 26.66
C LEU A 17 2.27 -3.88 27.79
N LYS A 18 1.57 -3.58 28.89
CA LYS A 18 1.34 -4.55 29.97
C LYS A 18 0.55 -5.77 29.50
N ILE A 19 -0.52 -5.55 28.73
CA ILE A 19 -1.33 -6.64 28.17
C ILE A 19 -0.49 -7.51 27.21
N LEU A 20 0.34 -6.90 26.38
CA LEU A 20 1.21 -7.61 25.44
C LEU A 20 2.28 -8.42 26.18
N ALA A 21 2.92 -7.85 27.19
CA ALA A 21 3.91 -8.53 28.02
C ALA A 21 3.30 -9.77 28.72
N GLN A 22 2.09 -9.63 29.27
CA GLN A 22 1.36 -10.76 29.86
C GLN A 22 1.02 -11.84 28.83
N LYS A 23 0.60 -11.44 27.63
CA LYS A 23 0.26 -12.37 26.55
C LYS A 23 1.47 -13.18 26.08
N ASN A 24 2.64 -12.53 26.03
CA ASN A 24 3.88 -13.14 25.57
C ASN A 24 4.68 -13.79 26.71
N ASN A 25 4.16 -13.81 27.94
CA ASN A 25 4.82 -14.30 29.14
C ASN A 25 6.21 -13.69 29.38
N ARG A 26 6.37 -12.40 29.07
CA ARG A 26 7.63 -11.65 29.19
C ARG A 26 7.52 -10.54 30.22
N SER A 27 8.67 -10.04 30.67
CA SER A 27 8.71 -8.81 31.45
C SER A 27 8.36 -7.60 30.55
N LEU A 28 7.96 -6.48 31.16
CA LEU A 28 7.61 -5.26 30.42
C LEU A 28 8.81 -4.74 29.61
N GLU A 29 10.01 -4.82 30.17
CA GLU A 29 11.25 -4.35 29.56
C GLU A 29 11.68 -5.24 28.39
N GLU A 30 11.57 -6.55 28.54
CA GLU A 30 11.83 -7.52 27.47
C GLU A 30 10.87 -7.34 26.29
N GLU A 31 9.58 -7.12 26.56
CA GLU A 31 8.60 -6.89 25.50
C GLU A 31 8.88 -5.58 24.75
N ILE A 32 9.23 -4.51 25.47
CA ILE A 32 9.62 -3.23 24.84
C ILE A 32 10.85 -3.43 23.95
N THR A 33 11.85 -4.17 24.43
CA THR A 33 13.09 -4.44 23.70
C THR A 33 12.81 -5.25 22.43
N ALA A 34 12.04 -6.33 22.55
CA ALA A 34 11.64 -7.17 21.42
C ALA A 34 10.81 -6.42 20.37
N ILE A 35 9.94 -5.50 20.79
CA ILE A 35 9.19 -4.63 19.87
C ILE A 35 10.14 -3.70 19.11
N LEU A 36 11.10 -3.08 19.80
CA LEU A 36 12.07 -2.19 19.17
C LEU A 36 12.97 -2.95 18.18
N GLU A 37 13.46 -4.13 18.55
CA GLU A 37 14.23 -5.01 17.65
C GLU A 37 13.42 -5.37 16.40
N LYS A 38 12.16 -5.80 16.58
CA LYS A 38 11.28 -6.12 15.46
C LYS A 38 11.04 -4.93 14.52
N VAL A 39 10.89 -3.72 15.07
CA VAL A 39 10.72 -2.51 14.25
C VAL A 39 11.99 -2.23 13.45
N LEU A 40 13.17 -2.35 14.07
CA LEU A 40 14.45 -2.19 13.38
C LEU A 40 14.65 -3.22 12.26
N GLU A 41 14.23 -4.47 12.45
CA GLU A 41 14.24 -5.50 11.41
C GLU A 41 13.25 -5.17 10.28
N THR A 42 12.05 -4.70 10.62
CA THR A 42 10.99 -4.38 9.65
C THR A 42 11.35 -3.15 8.80
N GLU A 43 11.97 -2.11 9.37
CA GLU A 43 12.38 -0.91 8.64
C GLU A 43 13.37 -1.20 7.51
N VAL A 44 14.13 -2.30 7.59
CA VAL A 44 15.05 -2.74 6.52
C VAL A 44 14.28 -3.32 5.33
N GLU A 45 13.07 -3.83 5.53
CA GLU A 45 12.25 -4.46 4.48
C GLU A 45 11.27 -3.51 3.78
N ILE A 46 10.99 -2.33 4.33
CA ILE A 46 10.09 -1.34 3.72
C ILE A 46 10.88 -0.40 2.79
N LYS A 47 11.59 -0.96 1.81
CA LYS A 47 11.71 -0.27 0.52
C LYS A 47 10.59 -0.81 -0.34
N PRO A 48 9.52 -0.04 -0.65
CA PRO A 48 8.64 -0.43 -1.73
C PRO A 48 9.48 -0.43 -3.00
N LYS A 49 10.03 -1.58 -3.39
CA LYS A 49 10.85 -1.75 -4.59
C LYS A 49 10.05 -1.60 -5.89
N TYR A 50 8.83 -1.11 -5.81
CA TYR A 50 7.90 -1.05 -6.92
C TYR A 50 7.25 0.32 -6.97
N GLU A 51 7.95 1.27 -7.59
CA GLU A 51 7.40 2.57 -8.04
C GLU A 51 6.52 2.41 -9.32
N GLY A 52 6.13 1.19 -9.69
CA GLY A 52 5.35 0.91 -10.90
C GLY A 52 4.72 -0.48 -10.92
N TRP A 53 3.99 -0.75 -12.00
CA TRP A 53 3.41 -2.07 -12.27
C TRP A 53 4.51 -3.13 -12.38
N GLN A 54 4.20 -4.33 -11.89
CA GLN A 54 5.11 -5.46 -12.06
C GLN A 54 5.24 -5.80 -13.56
N PRO A 55 6.43 -6.22 -14.03
CA PRO A 55 6.56 -6.75 -15.39
C PRO A 55 5.52 -7.85 -15.65
N GLY A 56 4.81 -7.78 -16.77
CA GLY A 56 3.78 -8.76 -17.13
C GLY A 56 2.42 -8.59 -16.44
N PHE A 57 2.21 -7.55 -15.62
CA PHE A 57 0.94 -7.35 -14.89
C PHE A 57 -0.31 -7.30 -15.79
N PHE A 58 -0.17 -6.85 -17.03
CA PHE A 58 -1.28 -6.76 -17.99
C PHE A 58 -1.34 -7.93 -18.99
N GLU A 59 -0.47 -8.94 -18.84
CA GLU A 59 -0.44 -10.09 -19.75
C GLU A 59 -1.55 -11.10 -19.43
N GLU A 60 -1.86 -11.32 -18.15
CA GLU A 60 -2.91 -12.24 -17.71
C GLU A 60 -3.92 -11.51 -16.81
N VAL A 61 -5.04 -11.10 -17.39
CA VAL A 61 -6.12 -10.40 -16.67
C VAL A 61 -7.37 -11.27 -16.69
N ILE A 62 -7.99 -11.46 -15.52
CA ILE A 62 -9.26 -12.16 -15.40
C ILE A 62 -10.32 -11.41 -16.22
N GLY A 63 -10.91 -12.07 -17.22
CA GLY A 63 -11.83 -11.45 -18.18
C GLY A 63 -11.16 -10.82 -19.41
N GLY A 64 -9.85 -11.02 -19.58
CA GLY A 64 -9.13 -10.69 -20.80
C GLY A 64 -9.62 -11.50 -22.00
N TRP A 65 -9.51 -10.91 -23.19
CA TRP A 65 -9.87 -11.57 -24.44
C TRP A 65 -8.90 -12.71 -24.75
N ALA A 66 -9.37 -13.96 -24.74
CA ALA A 66 -8.59 -15.16 -25.03
C ALA A 66 -8.69 -15.64 -26.50
N GLY A 67 -9.35 -14.86 -27.35
CA GLY A 67 -9.59 -15.19 -28.76
C GLY A 67 -8.47 -14.74 -29.68
N GLU A 68 -8.82 -14.48 -30.95
CA GLU A 68 -7.85 -13.99 -31.95
C GLU A 68 -7.30 -12.61 -31.59
N PRO A 69 -6.08 -12.25 -32.04
CA PRO A 69 -5.50 -10.94 -31.81
C PRO A 69 -6.46 -9.82 -32.24
N LEU A 70 -6.69 -8.84 -31.36
CA LEU A 70 -7.51 -7.69 -31.69
C LEU A 70 -6.81 -6.83 -32.76
N VAL A 71 -7.32 -6.88 -33.99
CA VAL A 71 -6.85 -6.03 -35.08
C VAL A 71 -7.67 -4.75 -35.09
N ARG A 72 -6.99 -3.60 -35.07
CA ARG A 72 -7.64 -2.30 -35.24
C ARG A 72 -7.84 -2.06 -36.73
N GLU A 73 -9.10 -1.98 -37.17
CA GLU A 73 -9.43 -1.58 -38.53
C GLU A 73 -8.98 -0.14 -38.82
N PRO A 74 -8.75 0.21 -40.10
CA PRO A 74 -8.46 1.59 -40.50
C PRO A 74 -9.54 2.52 -39.96
N GLN A 75 -9.12 3.61 -39.31
CA GLN A 75 -10.06 4.62 -38.83
C GLN A 75 -10.75 5.27 -40.06
N PRO A 76 -12.08 5.48 -40.05
CA PRO A 76 -12.76 6.18 -41.13
C PRO A 76 -12.32 7.63 -41.22
N GLU A 77 -12.60 8.30 -42.34
CA GLU A 77 -12.33 9.73 -42.46
C GLU A 77 -13.07 10.54 -41.38
N TYR A 78 -12.53 11.71 -41.06
CA TYR A 78 -13.16 12.65 -40.15
C TYR A 78 -14.55 13.03 -40.66
N GLN A 79 -15.57 12.75 -39.86
CA GLN A 79 -16.93 13.23 -40.14
C GLN A 79 -17.06 14.69 -39.68
N GLU A 80 -17.47 15.55 -40.60
CA GLU A 80 -17.92 16.90 -40.26
C GLU A 80 -19.29 16.82 -39.59
N ARG A 81 -19.42 17.41 -38.40
CA ARG A 81 -20.71 17.56 -37.72
C ARG A 81 -21.34 18.88 -38.14
N GLU A 82 -22.65 18.89 -38.38
CA GLU A 82 -23.38 20.13 -38.56
C GLU A 82 -23.16 21.05 -37.36
N PRO A 83 -22.89 22.35 -37.57
CA PRO A 83 -22.75 23.29 -36.48
C PRO A 83 -24.07 23.32 -35.70
N SER A 84 -23.98 23.18 -34.38
CA SER A 84 -25.16 23.31 -33.53
C SER A 84 -25.78 24.69 -33.75
N VAL A 85 -27.03 24.71 -34.22
CA VAL A 85 -27.81 25.94 -34.28
C VAL A 85 -27.96 26.43 -32.85
N LYS A 86 -27.22 27.49 -32.49
CA LYS A 86 -27.41 28.18 -31.23
C LYS A 86 -28.74 28.91 -31.32
N GLU A 87 -29.81 28.27 -30.84
CA GLU A 87 -31.07 28.94 -30.57
C GLU A 87 -30.75 30.14 -29.66
N LYS A 88 -30.89 31.36 -30.20
CA LYS A 88 -30.69 32.57 -29.42
C LYS A 88 -31.79 32.63 -28.38
N ARG A 89 -31.41 32.58 -27.10
CA ARG A 89 -32.29 32.75 -25.94
C ARG A 89 -33.02 34.09 -25.98
#